data_AF-A0A7I3ZL54-F1
#
_entry.id   AF-A0A7I3ZL54-F1
#
_cell.length_a   1.000
_cell.length_b   1.000
_cell.length_c   1.000
_cell.angle_alpha   90.00
_cell.angle_beta   90.00
_cell.angle_gamma   90.00
#
_symmetry.space_group_name_H-M   'P 1'
#
loop_
_entity.id
_entity.type
_entity.pdbx_description
1 polymer ?
#
loop_
_entity_poly.entity_id
_entity_poly.type
_entity_poly.pdbx_seq_one_letter_code
_entity_poly.pdbx_strand_id
1 'polypeptide(L)' 'TSSTLLDHIVCEEGLLVDPIKIKAIISLLRLKKKKKKHEFMDSTNYQQLFICNFVNISQPLTNLTKSCIKYA' A
#
# COMPACT_ATOMS: atom_id res chain seq x y z
N THR A 1 -8.70 -1.64 -25.97
CA THR A 1 -9.89 -1.01 -25.34
C THR A 1 -9.77 -1.12 -23.84
N SER A 2 -9.76 -0.02 -23.09
CA SER A 2 -9.61 -0.06 -21.62
C SER A 2 -10.97 -0.22 -20.94
N SER A 3 -11.15 -1.27 -20.17
CA SER A 3 -12.40 -1.54 -19.42
C SER A 3 -12.15 -1.47 -17.92
N THR A 4 -13.11 -0.95 -17.15
CA THR A 4 -13.01 -0.85 -15.70
C THR A 4 -13.64 -2.06 -15.02
N LEU A 5 -12.90 -2.71 -14.11
CA LEU A 5 -13.37 -3.86 -13.32
C LEU A 5 -12.92 -3.70 -11.87
N LEU A 6 -13.84 -3.73 -10.89
CA LEU A 6 -13.52 -3.60 -9.45
C LEU A 6 -12.65 -2.36 -9.10
N ASP A 7 -12.90 -1.24 -9.79
CA ASP A 7 -12.08 -0.03 -9.70
C ASP A 7 -10.62 -0.24 -10.13
N HIS A 8 -10.41 -1.09 -11.13
CA HIS A 8 -9.14 -1.28 -11.83
C HIS A 8 -9.30 -1.03 -13.31
N ILE A 9 -8.31 -0.39 -13.91
CA ILE A 9 -8.26 -0.17 -15.36
C ILE A 9 -7.55 -1.39 -15.94
N VAL A 10 -8.29 -2.19 -16.72
CA VAL A 10 -7.74 -3.31 -17.49
C VAL A 10 -7.43 -2.79 -18.89
N CYS A 11 -6.15 -2.78 -19.24
CA CYS A 11 -5.65 -2.42 -20.56
C CYS A 11 -4.91 -3.62 -21.20
N GLU A 12 -4.54 -3.48 -22.47
CA GLU A 12 -3.72 -4.49 -23.16
C GLU A 12 -2.36 -4.69 -22.51
N GLU A 13 -1.81 -3.66 -21.83
CA GLU A 13 -0.58 -3.78 -21.04
C GLU A 13 -0.78 -4.45 -19.66
N GLY A 14 -2.03 -4.70 -19.25
CA GLY A 14 -2.37 -5.39 -17.99
C GLY A 14 -3.27 -4.59 -17.05
N LEU A 15 -3.17 -4.91 -15.74
CA LEU A 15 -3.94 -4.29 -14.67
C LEU A 15 -3.23 -3.05 -14.13
N LEU A 16 -3.83 -1.89 -14.30
CA LEU A 16 -3.35 -0.63 -13.75
C LEU A 16 -4.05 -0.32 -12.42
N VAL A 17 -3.27 0.09 -11.43
CA VAL A 17 -3.77 0.56 -10.14
C VAL A 17 -4.52 1.87 -10.34
N ASP A 18 -5.73 1.96 -9.77
CA ASP A 18 -6.53 3.18 -9.86
C ASP A 18 -5.81 4.36 -9.17
N PRO A 19 -5.57 5.48 -9.90
CA PRO A 19 -4.92 6.67 -9.36
C PRO A 19 -5.66 7.29 -8.15
N ILE A 20 -6.95 7.03 -7.97
CA ILE A 20 -7.72 7.48 -6.80
C ILE A 20 -7.20 6.77 -5.53
N LYS A 21 -6.98 5.46 -5.60
CA LYS A 21 -6.43 4.67 -4.48
C LYS A 21 -5.02 5.15 -4.11
N ILE A 22 -4.21 5.51 -5.10
CA ILE A 22 -2.86 6.09 -4.89
C ILE A 22 -2.95 7.43 -4.15
N LYS A 23 -3.85 8.34 -4.57
CA LYS A 23 -4.04 9.65 -3.90
C LYS A 23 -4.49 9.52 -2.44
N ALA A 24 -5.34 8.54 -2.13
CA ALA A 24 -5.77 8.26 -0.76
C ALA A 24 -4.60 7.81 0.13
N ILE A 25 -3.76 6.90 -0.36
CA ILE A 25 -2.54 6.44 0.32
C ILE A 25 -1.56 7.58 0.57
N ILE A 26 -1.33 8.45 -0.44
CA ILE A 26 -0.45 9.62 -0.30
C ILE A 26 -1.00 10.58 0.76
N SER A 27 -2.31 10.76 0.82
CA SER A 27 -2.97 11.62 1.81
C SER A 27 -2.84 11.07 3.23
N LEU A 28 -2.90 9.74 3.40
CA LEU A 28 -2.61 9.05 4.67
C LEU A 28 -1.16 9.25 5.12
N LEU A 29 -0.21 9.20 4.19
CA LEU A 29 1.23 9.41 4.43
C LEU A 29 1.52 10.83 4.99
N ARG A 30 0.73 11.82 4.56
CA ARG A 30 0.82 13.22 5.04
C ARG A 30 0.40 13.37 6.51
N LEU A 31 -0.42 12.46 7.03
CA LEU A 31 -0.91 12.48 8.41
C LEU A 31 0.13 11.81 9.34
N LYS A 32 1.21 12.52 9.67
CA LYS A 32 2.36 12.05 10.48
C LYS A 32 2.01 11.77 11.97
N LYS A 33 1.20 10.74 12.26
CA LYS A 33 0.97 10.23 13.63
C LYS A 33 1.40 8.77 13.72
N LYS A 34 2.15 8.39 14.78
CA LYS A 34 2.63 7.00 14.98
C LYS A 34 1.51 5.95 14.88
N LYS A 35 0.29 6.25 15.34
CA LYS A 35 -0.90 5.39 15.24
C LYS A 35 -1.31 5.07 13.79
N LYS A 36 -1.05 5.97 12.84
CA LYS A 36 -1.47 5.81 11.44
C LYS A 36 -0.52 4.95 10.60
N LYS A 37 0.61 4.51 11.15
CA LYS A 37 1.55 3.65 10.41
C LYS A 37 0.98 2.25 10.14
N HIS A 38 0.28 1.66 11.12
CA HIS A 38 -0.39 0.37 10.92
C HIS A 38 -1.55 0.51 9.93
N GLU A 39 -2.38 1.54 10.12
CA GLU A 39 -3.50 1.88 9.22
C GLU A 39 -3.04 2.12 7.78
N PHE A 40 -1.88 2.76 7.60
CA PHE A 40 -1.22 2.94 6.30
C PHE A 40 -0.75 1.61 5.70
N MET A 41 -0.10 0.75 6.48
CA MET A 41 0.35 -0.56 5.98
C MET A 41 -0.83 -1.42 5.52
N ASP A 42 -1.89 -1.49 6.33
CA ASP A 42 -3.10 -2.25 5.98
C ASP A 42 -3.78 -1.68 4.73
N SER A 43 -3.84 -0.35 4.61
CA SER A 43 -4.44 0.34 3.46
C SER A 43 -3.66 0.18 2.15
N THR A 44 -2.40 -0.26 2.22
CA THR A 44 -1.53 -0.40 1.04
C THR A 44 -1.44 -1.83 0.52
N ASN A 45 -1.97 -2.82 1.25
CA ASN A 45 -1.69 -4.24 1.03
C ASN A 45 -2.01 -4.71 -0.41
N TYR A 46 -3.10 -4.23 -0.98
CA TYR A 46 -3.49 -4.57 -2.36
C TYR A 46 -2.56 -3.92 -3.40
N GLN A 47 -2.12 -2.69 -3.14
CA GLN A 47 -1.28 -1.91 -4.05
C GLN A 47 0.17 -2.42 -4.05
N GLN A 48 0.61 -3.10 -2.99
CA GLN A 48 1.93 -3.72 -2.89
C GLN A 48 2.19 -4.78 -3.97
N LEU A 49 1.13 -5.44 -4.45
CA LEU A 49 1.20 -6.45 -5.51
C LEU A 49 1.73 -5.88 -6.84
N PHE A 50 1.61 -4.56 -7.03
CA PHE A 50 2.02 -3.87 -8.24
C PHE A 50 3.39 -3.19 -8.10
N ILE A 51 4.03 -3.29 -6.94
CA ILE A 51 5.33 -2.67 -6.66
C ILE A 51 6.39 -3.77 -6.63
N CYS A 52 7.26 -3.77 -7.64
CA CYS A 52 8.41 -4.66 -7.66
C CYS A 52 9.26 -4.46 -6.39
N ASN A 53 9.61 -5.57 -5.75
CA ASN A 53 10.48 -5.60 -4.58
C ASN A 53 9.95 -4.82 -3.36
N PHE A 54 8.62 -4.67 -3.22
CA PHE A 54 7.99 -3.92 -2.13
C PHE A 54 8.45 -4.35 -0.73
N VAL A 55 8.66 -5.65 -0.52
CA VAL A 55 9.11 -6.20 0.77
C VAL A 55 10.42 -5.54 1.21
N ASN A 56 11.39 -5.41 0.30
CA ASN A 56 12.67 -4.77 0.60
C ASN A 56 12.53 -3.26 0.86
N ILE A 57 11.63 -2.58 0.14
CA ILE A 57 11.37 -1.14 0.31
C ILE A 57 10.68 -0.86 1.65
N SER A 58 9.76 -1.73 2.06
CA SER A 58 8.98 -1.59 3.30
C SER A 58 9.68 -2.15 4.54
N GLN A 59 10.74 -2.94 4.38
CA GLN A 59 11.53 -3.51 5.48
C GLN A 59 11.89 -2.50 6.59
N PRO A 60 12.39 -1.28 6.29
CA PRO A 60 12.72 -0.31 7.33
C PRO A 60 11.47 0.17 8.07
N LEU A 61 10.35 0.31 7.36
CA LEU A 61 9.07 0.69 7.95
C LEU A 61 8.55 -0.42 8.85
N THR A 62 8.54 -1.67 8.38
CA THR A 62 8.13 -2.86 9.14
C THR A 62 8.96 -3.02 10.40
N ASN A 63 10.26 -2.78 10.35
CA ASN A 63 11.12 -2.81 11.54
C ASN A 63 10.77 -1.71 12.56
N LEU A 64 10.26 -0.56 12.11
CA LEU A 64 9.82 0.53 12.98
C LEU A 64 8.39 0.32 13.54
N THR A 65 7.56 -0.53 12.91
CA THR A 65 6.21 -0.88 13.37
C THR A 65 6.12 -2.23 14.07
N LYS A 66 7.16 -3.07 14.04
CA LYS A 66 7.27 -4.24 14.91
C LYS A 66 7.28 -3.77 16.37
N SER A 67 6.11 -3.77 17.00
CA SER A 67 6.03 -3.76 18.45
C SER A 67 6.74 -5.02 18.96
N CYS A 68 7.63 -4.87 19.93
CA CYS A 68 8.27 -5.99 20.65
C CYS A 68 7.21 -6.79 21.44
N ILE A 69 6.32 -7.50 20.77
CA ILE A 69 5.45 -8.47 21.42
C ILE A 69 6.26 -9.77 21.49
N LYS A 70 6.94 -9.97 22.62
CA LYS A 70 7.41 -11.29 23.02
C LYS A 70 6.15 -12.10 23.34
N TYR A 71 5.75 -13.00 22.44
CA TYR A 71 4.87 -14.09 22.85
C TYR A 71 5.69 -14.98 23.77
N ALA A 72 5.34 -14.94 25.06
CA ALA A 72 5.85 -15.84 26.08
C ALA A 72 5.27 -17.24 25.89
#